data_AF-A0A529LGA4-F1
#
_entry.id   AF-A0A529LGA4-F1
#
_cell.length_a   1.000
_cell.length_b   1.000
_cell.length_c   1.000
_cell.angle_alpha   90.00
_cell.angle_beta   90.00
_cell.angle_gamma   90.00
#
_symmetry.space_group_name_H-M   'P 1'
#
loop_
_entity.id
_entity.type
_entity.pdbx_description
1 polymer ?
#
loop_
_entity_poly.entity_id
_entity_poly.type
_entity_poly.pdbx_seq_one_letter_code
_entity_poly.pdbx_strand_id
1 'polypeptide(L)' 'ERHLCQLDYILLSKGLAASNATAVPDIIRNGQPWRTIFPPGQEVERFPRAGWDRPKASDHCPVAITLDMT' A
#
# COMPACT_ATOMS: atom_id res chain seq x y z
N GLU A 1 13.13 17.16 -1.06
CA GLU A 1 13.23 15.77 -0.59
C GLU A 1 12.19 14.90 -1.28
N ARG A 2 12.47 13.62 -1.54
CA ARG A 2 11.49 12.65 -2.02
C ARG A 2 11.09 11.77 -0.84
N HIS A 3 9.98 12.11 -0.19
CA HIS A 3 9.46 11.35 0.94
C HIS A 3 8.34 10.44 0.47
N LEU A 4 8.43 9.15 0.80
CA LEU A 4 7.30 8.24 0.69
C LEU A 4 6.38 8.50 1.88
N CYS A 5 5.24 9.13 1.60
CA CYS A 5 4.25 9.47 2.61
C CYS A 5 2.99 8.62 2.42
N GLN A 6 2.32 8.28 3.53
CA GLN A 6 1.01 7.65 3.47
C GLN A 6 -0.07 8.72 3.28
N LEU A 7 -0.72 8.69 2.12
CA LEU A 7 -1.76 9.66 1.73
C LEU A 7 -3.15 9.01 1.58
N ASP A 8 -3.19 7.70 1.34
CA ASP A 8 -4.41 6.95 1.10
C ASP A 8 -4.83 6.19 2.37
N TYR A 9 -6.11 6.32 2.76
CA TYR A 9 -6.66 5.74 3.99
C TYR A 9 -8.05 5.15 3.73
N ILE A 10 -8.36 4.05 4.43
CA ILE A 10 -9.72 3.52 4.56
C ILE A 10 -10.13 3.75 6.02
N LEU A 11 -11.06 4.67 6.25
CA LEU A 11 -11.55 5.00 7.59
C LEU A 11 -12.89 4.32 7.82
N LEU A 12 -12.95 3.47 8.85
CA LEU A 12 -14.16 2.73 9.18
C LEU A 12 -15.09 3.55 10.06
N SER A 13 -16.40 3.28 9.97
CA SER A 13 -17.35 3.74 10.97
C SER A 13 -17.03 3.11 12.33
N LYS A 14 -17.47 3.74 13.43
CA LYS A 14 -17.14 3.28 14.79
C LYS A 14 -17.52 1.83 15.07
N GLY A 15 -18.71 1.40 14.62
CA GLY A 15 -19.19 0.03 14.82
C GLY A 15 -18.33 -0.99 14.09
N LEU A 16 -18.02 -0.72 12.82
CA LEU A 16 -17.17 -1.60 12.00
C LEU A 16 -15.72 -1.63 12.51
N ALA A 17 -15.20 -0.51 13.02
CA ALA A 17 -13.90 -0.47 13.67
C ALA A 17 -13.86 -1.31 14.96
N ALA A 18 -14.94 -1.32 15.74
CA ALA A 18 -15.02 -2.11 16.96
C ALA A 18 -15.02 -3.62 16.68
N SER A 19 -15.71 -4.09 15.63
CA SER A 19 -15.66 -5.49 15.20
C SER A 19 -14.35 -5.89 14.53
N ASN A 20 -13.54 -4.91 14.08
CA ASN A 20 -12.29 -5.12 13.35
C ASN A 20 -11.07 -4.51 14.06
N ALA A 21 -11.05 -4.52 15.39
CA ALA A 21 -10.06 -3.78 16.19
C ALA A 21 -8.59 -4.20 15.93
N THR A 22 -8.37 -5.41 15.41
CA THR A 22 -7.03 -5.94 15.10
C THR A 22 -6.74 -5.98 13.60
N ALA A 23 -7.65 -5.50 12.75
CA ALA A 23 -7.44 -5.49 11.31
C ALA A 23 -6.35 -4.47 10.94
N VAL A 24 -5.27 -4.96 10.35
CA VAL A 24 -4.15 -4.13 9.89
C VAL A 24 -4.16 -4.17 8.36
N PRO A 25 -4.23 -3.00 7.68
CA PRO A 25 -4.19 -2.96 6.22
C PRO A 25 -2.79 -3.27 5.68
N ASP A 26 -2.76 -3.91 4.52
CA ASP A 26 -1.56 -4.09 3.71
C ASP A 26 -1.41 -2.93 2.72
N ILE A 27 -0.17 -2.48 2.53
CA ILE A 27 0.19 -1.51 1.49
C ILE A 27 0.99 -2.24 0.41
N ILE A 28 0.39 -2.42 -0.76
CA ILE A 28 0.96 -3.22 -1.86
C ILE A 28 1.91 -2.34 -2.69
N ARG A 29 3.22 -2.48 -2.47
CA ARG A 29 4.26 -1.65 -3.10
C ARG A 29 4.84 -2.25 -4.39
N ASN A 30 4.55 -3.52 -4.68
CA ASN A 30 5.19 -4.32 -5.74
C ASN A 30 4.98 -3.76 -7.16
N GLY A 31 3.95 -2.93 -7.36
CA GLY A 31 3.65 -2.27 -8.63
C GLY A 31 4.41 -0.96 -8.88
N GLN A 32 5.21 -0.49 -7.92
CA GLN A 32 5.98 0.75 -8.05
C GLN A 32 7.17 0.58 -9.01
N PRO A 33 7.58 1.65 -9.72
CA PRO A 33 8.71 1.59 -10.64
C PRO A 33 10.05 1.42 -9.90
N TRP A 34 11.10 1.02 -10.62
CA TRP A 34 12.43 0.79 -10.02
C TRP A 34 13.09 2.06 -9.48
N ARG A 35 12.76 3.24 -10.02
CA ARG A 35 13.25 4.53 -9.49
C ARG A 35 12.70 4.89 -8.10
N THR A 36 11.71 4.15 -7.60
CA THR A 36 11.17 4.35 -6.24
C THR A 36 12.18 3.81 -5.23
N ILE A 37 12.69 4.70 -4.40
CA ILE A 37 13.62 4.38 -3.32
C ILE A 37 12.79 4.09 -2.08
N PHE A 38 12.79 2.84 -1.63
CA PHE A 38 12.12 2.44 -0.39
C PHE A 38 13.02 2.74 0.82
N PRO A 39 12.43 3.07 1.99
CA PRO A 39 13.18 3.07 3.24
C PRO A 39 13.77 1.68 3.51
N PRO A 40 14.89 1.57 4.23
CA PRO A 40 15.49 0.28 4.58
C PRO A 40 14.47 -0.66 5.25
N GLY A 41 14.42 -1.91 4.79
CA GLY A 41 13.50 -2.93 5.31
C GLY A 41 12.08 -2.89 4.73
N GLN A 42 11.80 -1.98 3.79
CA GLN A 42 10.53 -1.92 3.05
C GLN A 42 10.70 -2.29 1.57
N GLU A 43 11.83 -2.91 1.21
CA GLU A 43 12.05 -3.43 -0.12
C GLU A 43 11.03 -4.52 -0.45
N VAL A 44 10.59 -4.55 -1.70
CA VAL A 44 9.63 -5.53 -2.19
C VAL A 44 10.10 -6.16 -3.49
N GLU A 45 9.75 -7.42 -3.68
CA GLU A 45 9.85 -8.06 -4.99
C GLU A 45 8.81 -7.42 -5.93
N ARG A 46 9.28 -6.73 -6.97
CA ARG A 46 8.37 -6.04 -7.90
C ARG A 46 7.65 -7.03 -8.81
N PHE A 47 6.44 -6.69 -9.21
CA PHE A 47 5.73 -7.49 -10.21
C PHE A 47 6.50 -7.56 -11.53
N PRO A 48 6.35 -8.65 -12.31
CA PRO A 48 6.98 -8.77 -13.61
C PRO A 48 6.69 -7.56 -14.51
N ARG A 49 7.71 -7.14 -15.27
CA ARG A 49 7.67 -6.01 -16.22
C ARG A 49 7.61 -4.61 -15.60
N ALA A 50 7.74 -4.45 -14.28
CA ALA A 50 7.93 -3.11 -13.70
C ALA A 50 9.13 -2.42 -14.34
N GLY A 51 8.92 -1.22 -14.89
CA GLY A 51 9.96 -0.45 -15.58
C GLY A 51 10.69 0.53 -14.65
N TRP A 52 11.71 1.19 -15.18
CA TRP A 52 12.49 2.17 -14.41
C TRP A 52 11.65 3.36 -13.95
N ASP A 53 10.83 3.91 -14.84
CA ASP A 53 9.74 4.86 -14.53
C ASP A 53 8.38 4.32 -14.98
N ARG A 54 8.33 3.75 -16.19
CA ARG A 54 7.17 3.08 -16.77
C ARG A 54 7.60 1.77 -17.46
N PRO A 55 6.72 0.75 -17.54
CA PRO A 55 5.37 0.74 -16.97
C PRO A 55 5.43 0.58 -15.44
N LYS A 56 4.45 1.18 -14.77
CA LYS A 56 4.16 1.03 -13.34
C LYS A 56 2.67 0.74 -13.22
N ALA A 57 2.27 0.05 -12.16
CA ALA A 57 0.85 -0.27 -11.97
C ALA A 57 0.04 1.01 -11.70
N SER A 58 0.59 1.93 -10.91
CA SER A 58 -0.01 3.22 -10.56
C SER A 58 1.08 4.14 -9.97
N ASP A 59 0.78 5.42 -9.82
CA ASP A 59 1.57 6.36 -9.01
C ASP A 59 1.27 6.25 -7.50
N HIS A 60 0.22 5.52 -7.13
CA HIS A 60 -0.18 5.22 -5.75
C HIS A 60 -0.02 3.73 -5.43
N CYS A 61 0.17 3.41 -4.13
CA CYS A 61 0.11 2.01 -3.66
C CYS A 61 -1.31 1.70 -3.19
N PRO A 62 -1.91 0.58 -3.61
CA PRO A 62 -3.18 0.12 -3.04
C PRO A 62 -3.06 -0.10 -1.53
N VAL A 63 -4.08 0.32 -0.81
CA VAL A 63 -4.31 0.00 0.61
C VAL A 63 -5.41 -1.06 0.64
N ALA A 64 -5.06 -2.27 1.04
CA ALA A 64 -5.99 -3.42 1.08
C ALA A 64 -6.23 -3.84 2.52
N ILE A 65 -7.49 -4.12 2.87
CA ILE A 65 -7.87 -4.59 4.20
C ILE A 65 -9.02 -5.58 4.08
N THR A 66 -8.97 -6.66 4.86
CA THR A 66 -10.08 -7.59 5.03
C THR A 66 -10.83 -7.21 6.30
N LEU A 67 -12.15 -7.12 6.21
CA LEU A 67 -13.02 -6.73 7.32
C LEU A 67 -14.10 -7.78 7.54
N ASP A 68 -14.37 -8.06 8.80
CA ASP A 68 -15.55 -8.77 9.27
C ASP A 68 -16.77 -7.84 9.20
N MET A 69 -17.84 -8.36 8.60
CA MET A 69 -19.10 -7.68 8.37
C MET A 69 -20.23 -8.22 9.25
N THR A 70 -19.93 -9.17 10.14
CA THR A 70 -20.89 -9.84 11.02
C THR A 70 -21.06 -9.17 12.37
#